data_AF-A0A7R8WR46-F1
#
_entry.id   AF-A0A7R8WR46-F1
#
_cell.length_a   1.000
_cell.length_b   1.000
_cell.length_c   1.000
_cell.angle_alpha   90.00
_cell.angle_beta   90.00
_cell.angle_gamma   90.00
#
_symmetry.space_group_name_H-M   'P 1'
#
loop_
_entity.id
_entity.type
_entity.pdbx_description
1 polymer ?
#
loop_
_entity_poly.entity_id
_entity_poly.type
_entity_poly.pdbx_seq_one_letter_code
_entity_poly.pdbx_strand_id
1 'polypeptide(L)'
;QEKFFQLVEFLVMHLNFVPCKELVALSLLLKAQHSVECSILCINTLSSFIKFNPMFKDVFREVGILEVLVTCLNRFAGLLKEKEDALNAGKAYSVPANRELLGILTIDILSSLLAGNASNASVFSEAGGPRCIQIIMVYEEARAKALGLFQQLMLTTASPDDLTLLLSRMHSTNPKDALLKIDILKAVMTCLRESHRIRSVFRRIGGFVYVLSVLVSVEGCLR
;
A
#
# COMPACT_ATOMS: atom_id res chain seq x y z
N GLN A 1 20.18 8.90 -17.40
CA GLN A 1 19.01 8.12 -16.94
C GLN A 1 17.70 8.81 -17.37
N GLU A 2 17.51 10.10 -17.13
CA GLU A 2 16.31 10.85 -17.60
C GLU A 2 15.95 10.67 -19.09
N LYS A 3 16.94 10.78 -20.00
CA LYS A 3 16.72 10.55 -21.44
C LYS A 3 16.16 9.16 -21.77
N PHE A 4 16.51 8.15 -20.97
CA PHE A 4 15.97 6.81 -21.15
C PHE A 4 14.48 6.77 -20.80
N PHE A 5 14.07 7.33 -19.66
CA PHE A 5 12.66 7.43 -19.28
C PHE A 5 11.84 8.21 -20.31
N GLN A 6 12.35 9.34 -20.79
CA GLN A 6 11.70 10.14 -21.85
C GLN A 6 11.51 9.34 -23.14
N LEU A 7 12.50 8.52 -23.52
CA LEU A 7 12.37 7.64 -24.68
C LEU A 7 11.27 6.60 -24.47
N VAL A 8 11.24 5.93 -23.32
CA VAL A 8 10.20 4.91 -23.02
C VAL A 8 8.82 5.57 -22.96
N GLU A 9 8.70 6.76 -22.38
CA GLU A 9 7.46 7.55 -22.39
C GLU A 9 7.01 7.90 -23.81
N PHE A 10 7.94 8.29 -24.68
CA PHE A 10 7.64 8.54 -26.08
C PHE A 10 7.11 7.30 -26.81
N LEU A 11 7.73 6.14 -26.60
CA LEU A 11 7.26 4.87 -27.19
C LEU A 11 5.82 4.57 -26.79
N VAL A 12 5.50 4.74 -25.51
CA VAL A 12 4.16 4.45 -24.98
C VAL A 12 3.13 5.48 -25.43
N MET A 13 3.42 6.77 -25.24
CA MET A 13 2.42 7.83 -25.38
C MET A 13 2.26 8.36 -26.80
N HIS A 14 3.30 8.30 -27.61
CA HIS A 14 3.29 8.87 -28.97
C HIS A 14 3.29 7.80 -30.05
N LEU A 15 3.91 6.63 -29.80
CA LEU A 15 3.91 5.52 -30.76
C LEU A 15 2.89 4.43 -30.42
N ASN A 16 2.19 4.52 -29.29
CA ASN A 16 1.25 3.50 -28.81
C ASN A 16 1.87 2.09 -28.75
N PHE A 17 3.17 2.01 -28.48
CA PHE A 17 3.91 0.76 -28.40
C PHE A 17 4.08 0.34 -26.94
N VAL A 18 4.01 -0.96 -26.66
CA VAL A 18 4.24 -1.52 -25.32
C VAL A 18 5.69 -2.05 -25.24
N PRO A 19 6.62 -1.33 -24.60
CA PRO A 19 8.03 -1.67 -24.62
C PRO A 19 8.39 -2.69 -23.53
N CYS A 20 7.95 -3.94 -23.67
CA CYS A 20 8.08 -4.96 -22.60
C CYS A 20 9.51 -5.19 -22.12
N LYS A 21 10.51 -5.15 -23.02
CA LYS A 21 11.93 -5.36 -22.65
C LYS A 21 12.44 -4.21 -21.77
N GLU A 22 12.05 -3.00 -22.11
CA GLU A 22 12.36 -1.78 -21.38
C GLU A 22 11.64 -1.75 -20.04
N LEU A 23 10.38 -2.19 -19.98
CA LEU A 23 9.63 -2.33 -18.72
C LEU A 23 10.28 -3.35 -17.78
N VAL A 24 10.78 -4.48 -18.29
CA VAL A 24 11.57 -5.42 -17.49
C VAL A 24 12.85 -4.76 -16.97
N ALA A 25 13.54 -3.97 -17.79
CA ALA A 25 14.72 -3.22 -17.34
C ALA A 25 14.38 -2.21 -16.24
N LEU A 26 13.24 -1.53 -16.33
CA LEU A 26 12.72 -0.63 -15.28
C LEU A 26 12.39 -1.38 -13.98
N SER A 27 11.83 -2.59 -14.09
CA SER A 27 11.57 -3.47 -12.95
C SER A 27 12.88 -3.85 -12.24
N LEU A 28 13.92 -4.24 -13.00
CA LEU A 28 15.23 -4.56 -12.44
C LEU A 28 15.89 -3.35 -11.77
N LEU A 29 15.73 -2.16 -12.36
CA LEU A 29 16.23 -0.90 -11.79
C LEU A 29 15.61 -0.63 -10.41
N LEU A 30 14.28 -0.75 -10.28
CA LEU A 30 13.57 -0.61 -9.00
C LEU A 30 14.01 -1.66 -7.99
N LYS A 31 14.16 -2.91 -8.43
CA LYS A 31 14.61 -4.00 -7.57
C LYS A 31 16.03 -3.76 -7.05
N ALA A 32 16.95 -3.22 -7.85
CA ALA A 32 18.32 -2.97 -7.44
C ALA A 32 18.46 -1.77 -6.48
N GLN A 33 17.65 -0.72 -6.66
CA GLN A 33 17.59 0.49 -5.80
C GLN A 33 18.96 1.14 -5.54
N HIS A 34 19.82 1.24 -6.57
CA HIS A 34 21.12 1.91 -6.45
C HIS A 34 21.00 3.43 -6.26
N SER A 35 19.92 4.06 -6.73
CA SER A 35 19.63 5.49 -6.54
C SER A 35 18.15 5.68 -6.23
N VAL A 36 17.86 6.47 -5.19
CA VAL A 36 16.50 6.79 -4.75
C VAL A 36 15.84 7.72 -5.77
N GLU A 37 16.56 8.71 -6.28
CA GLU A 37 16.11 9.68 -7.27
C GLU A 37 15.72 8.98 -8.57
N CYS A 38 16.54 8.02 -9.01
CA CYS A 38 16.24 7.22 -10.19
C CYS A 38 15.03 6.29 -9.98
N SER A 39 14.85 5.76 -8.77
CA SER A 39 13.67 4.97 -8.41
C SER A 39 12.40 5.82 -8.39
N ILE A 40 12.46 7.05 -7.88
CA ILE A 40 11.35 8.01 -7.91
C ILE A 40 10.95 8.32 -9.36
N LEU A 41 11.93 8.64 -10.21
CA LEU A 41 11.67 8.91 -11.63
C LEU A 41 11.02 7.69 -12.30
N CYS A 42 11.51 6.49 -12.01
CA CYS A 42 10.94 5.25 -12.52
C CYS A 42 9.47 5.06 -12.10
N ILE A 43 9.13 5.21 -10.83
CA ILE A 43 7.74 5.08 -10.37
C ILE A 43 6.84 6.15 -11.01
N ASN A 44 7.34 7.38 -11.18
CA ASN A 44 6.57 8.45 -11.84
C ASN A 44 6.29 8.12 -13.31
N THR A 45 7.27 7.61 -14.04
CA THR A 45 7.09 7.14 -15.43
C THR A 45 6.13 5.95 -15.51
N LEU A 46 6.25 4.96 -14.62
CA LEU A 46 5.29 3.85 -14.59
C LEU A 46 3.86 4.31 -14.25
N SER A 47 3.73 5.29 -13.34
CA SER A 47 2.44 5.89 -12.99
C SER A 47 1.83 6.66 -14.15
N SER A 48 2.64 7.30 -14.99
CA SER A 48 2.15 8.02 -16.17
C SER A 48 1.57 7.06 -17.21
N PHE A 49 2.10 5.83 -17.33
CA PHE A 49 1.55 4.79 -18.23
C PHE A 49 0.17 4.31 -17.79
N ILE A 50 -0.04 4.06 -16.50
CA ILE A 50 -1.36 3.66 -15.97
C ILE A 50 -2.40 4.77 -16.21
N LYS A 51 -2.00 6.04 -16.04
CA LYS A 51 -2.86 7.20 -16.30
C LYS A 51 -3.19 7.36 -17.78
N PHE A 52 -2.21 7.10 -18.66
CA PHE A 52 -2.39 7.18 -20.11
C PHE A 52 -3.29 6.05 -20.62
N ASN A 53 -3.04 4.82 -20.21
CA ASN A 53 -3.84 3.67 -20.60
C ASN A 53 -3.95 2.61 -19.48
N PRO A 54 -5.16 2.30 -18.97
CA PRO A 54 -5.36 1.30 -17.93
C PRO A 54 -4.86 -0.11 -18.26
N MET A 55 -4.63 -0.45 -19.55
CA MET A 55 -4.06 -1.76 -19.93
C MET A 55 -2.71 -2.03 -19.27
N PHE A 56 -1.96 -0.97 -18.92
CA PHE A 56 -0.66 -1.11 -18.25
C PHE A 56 -0.78 -1.74 -16.85
N LYS A 57 -1.98 -1.76 -16.25
CA LYS A 57 -2.23 -2.54 -15.03
C LYS A 57 -1.94 -4.02 -15.24
N ASP A 58 -2.34 -4.57 -16.39
CA ASP A 58 -2.14 -5.98 -16.73
C ASP A 58 -0.72 -6.21 -17.25
N VAL A 59 -0.21 -5.32 -18.10
CA VAL A 59 1.18 -5.41 -18.59
C VAL A 59 2.17 -5.43 -17.44
N PHE A 60 2.02 -4.56 -16.43
CA PHE A 60 2.93 -4.52 -15.28
C PHE A 60 2.87 -5.79 -14.44
N ARG A 61 1.71 -6.46 -14.36
CA ARG A 61 1.61 -7.78 -13.74
C ARG A 61 2.34 -8.83 -14.58
N GLU A 62 2.14 -8.84 -15.90
CA GLU A 62 2.77 -9.82 -16.80
C GLU A 62 4.30 -9.74 -16.82
N VAL A 63 4.86 -8.54 -16.71
CA VAL A 63 6.34 -8.35 -16.65
C VAL A 63 6.92 -8.37 -15.24
N GLY A 64 6.10 -8.66 -14.21
CA GLY A 64 6.54 -8.81 -12.82
C GLY A 64 6.89 -7.49 -12.09
N ILE A 65 6.41 -6.34 -12.58
CA ILE A 65 6.61 -5.04 -11.92
C ILE A 65 5.83 -4.97 -10.61
N LEU A 66 4.63 -5.56 -10.55
CA LEU A 66 3.77 -5.50 -9.36
C LEU A 66 4.46 -6.09 -8.12
N GLU A 67 5.11 -7.23 -8.26
CA GLU A 67 5.87 -7.92 -7.21
C GLU A 67 7.10 -7.11 -6.77
N VAL A 68 7.75 -6.44 -7.73
CA VAL A 68 8.85 -5.52 -7.43
C VAL A 68 8.33 -4.31 -6.65
N LEU A 69 7.16 -3.77 -6.98
CA LEU A 69 6.54 -2.68 -6.20
C LEU A 69 6.16 -3.14 -4.78
N VAL A 70 5.70 -4.38 -4.59
CA VAL A 70 5.49 -4.94 -3.24
C VAL A 70 6.83 -5.07 -2.49
N THR A 71 7.91 -5.40 -3.19
CA THR A 71 9.26 -5.40 -2.61
C THR A 71 9.66 -3.98 -2.16
N CYS A 72 9.37 -2.95 -2.96
CA CYS A 72 9.58 -1.55 -2.58
C CYS A 72 8.73 -1.15 -1.35
N LEU A 73 7.47 -1.61 -1.28
CA LEU A 73 6.60 -1.38 -0.13
C LEU A 73 7.15 -2.02 1.14
N ASN A 74 7.68 -3.25 1.05
CA ASN A 74 8.32 -3.94 2.17
C ASN A 74 9.58 -3.20 2.66
N ARG A 75 10.38 -2.63 1.75
CA ARG A 75 11.53 -1.79 2.13
C ARG A 75 11.08 -0.52 2.84
N PHE A 76 10.00 0.11 2.40
CA PHE A 76 9.45 1.27 3.10
C PHE A 76 8.97 0.91 4.51
N ALA A 77 8.29 -0.24 4.67
CA ALA A 77 7.93 -0.76 5.99
C ALA A 77 9.15 -0.99 6.89
N GLY A 78 10.24 -1.52 6.33
CA GLY A 78 11.52 -1.68 7.03
C GLY A 78 12.12 -0.35 7.50
N LEU A 79 12.10 0.68 6.65
CA LEU A 79 12.61 2.02 7.00
C LEU A 79 11.86 2.67 8.17
N LEU A 80 10.53 2.51 8.22
CA LEU A 80 9.72 3.03 9.32
C LEU A 80 10.02 2.30 10.63
N LYS A 81 10.23 0.99 10.55
CA LYS A 81 10.66 0.19 11.70
C LYS A 81 12.06 0.58 12.19
N GLU A 82 13.01 0.76 11.29
CA GLU A 82 14.36 1.23 11.64
C GLU A 82 14.33 2.59 12.35
N LYS A 83 13.46 3.50 11.89
CA LYS A 83 13.24 4.79 12.56
C LYS A 83 12.74 4.59 13.99
N GLU A 84 11.71 3.77 14.19
CA GLU A 84 11.15 3.48 15.52
C GLU A 84 12.19 2.84 16.45
N ASP A 85 12.93 1.84 15.96
CA ASP A 85 13.97 1.15 16.73
C ASP A 85 15.09 2.12 17.16
N ALA A 86 15.47 3.07 16.29
CA ALA A 86 16.46 4.10 16.61
C ALA A 86 15.95 5.09 17.67
N LEU A 87 14.69 5.54 17.56
CA LEU A 87 14.07 6.44 18.54
C LEU A 87 13.92 5.78 19.91
N ASN A 88 13.52 4.50 19.94
CA ASN A 88 13.43 3.71 21.18
C ASN A 88 14.80 3.50 21.84
N ALA A 89 15.88 3.47 21.06
CA ALA A 89 17.26 3.44 21.55
C ALA A 89 17.80 4.82 21.96
N GLY A 90 16.97 5.87 21.96
CA GLY A 90 17.36 7.24 22.31
C GLY A 90 18.23 7.94 21.27
N LYS A 91 18.26 7.44 20.03
CA LYS A 91 19.03 8.04 18.92
C LYS A 91 18.13 8.98 18.11
N ALA A 92 18.67 10.14 17.74
CA ALA A 92 18.02 10.99 16.74
C ALA A 92 18.12 10.31 15.37
N TYR A 93 16.97 9.93 14.81
CA TYR A 93 16.88 9.38 13.46
C TYR A 93 15.68 9.98 12.74
N SER A 94 15.89 10.40 11.50
CA SER A 94 14.84 10.84 10.60
C SER A 94 14.99 10.13 9.26
N VAL A 95 13.87 9.66 8.70
CA VAL A 95 13.88 9.06 7.37
C VAL A 95 14.18 10.18 6.36
N PRO A 96 15.14 9.99 5.44
CA PRO A 96 15.41 10.95 4.38
C PRO A 96 14.15 11.24 3.54
N ALA A 97 13.88 12.51 3.25
CA ALA A 97 12.65 12.93 2.56
C ALA A 97 12.45 12.25 1.19
N ASN A 98 13.54 11.98 0.45
CA ASN A 98 13.47 11.25 -0.82
C ASN A 98 13.04 9.77 -0.63
N ARG A 99 13.46 9.11 0.46
CA ARG A 99 13.05 7.74 0.78
C ARG A 99 11.60 7.67 1.22
N GLU A 100 11.15 8.66 2.00
CA GLU A 100 9.74 8.80 2.37
C GLU A 100 8.87 9.04 1.13
N LEU A 101 9.26 9.97 0.25
CA LEU A 101 8.59 10.22 -1.02
C LEU A 101 8.50 8.96 -1.87
N LEU A 102 9.60 8.19 -2.00
CA LEU A 102 9.61 6.94 -2.74
C LEU A 102 8.60 5.92 -2.15
N GLY A 103 8.52 5.83 -0.82
CA GLY A 103 7.53 5.00 -0.12
C GLY A 103 6.09 5.41 -0.43
N ILE A 104 5.79 6.71 -0.38
CA ILE A 104 4.47 7.26 -0.70
C ILE A 104 4.09 6.99 -2.16
N LEU A 105 5.00 7.25 -3.09
CA LEU A 105 4.78 6.99 -4.52
C LEU A 105 4.55 5.50 -4.79
N THR A 106 5.24 4.62 -4.07
CA THR A 106 5.03 3.16 -4.13
C THR A 106 3.61 2.79 -3.69
N ILE A 107 3.11 3.38 -2.61
CA ILE A 107 1.73 3.16 -2.15
C ILE A 107 0.71 3.67 -3.19
N ASP A 108 0.96 4.83 -3.80
CA ASP A 108 0.05 5.45 -4.76
C ASP A 108 -0.06 4.65 -6.08
N ILE A 109 1.08 4.17 -6.62
CA ILE A 109 1.07 3.32 -7.82
C ILE A 109 0.43 1.96 -7.54
N LEU A 110 0.70 1.35 -6.37
CA LEU A 110 0.06 0.10 -5.97
C LEU A 110 -1.47 0.29 -5.86
N SER A 111 -1.93 1.37 -5.24
CA SER A 111 -3.37 1.68 -5.15
C SER A 111 -3.99 1.77 -6.55
N SER A 112 -3.31 2.44 -7.48
CA SER A 112 -3.74 2.55 -8.88
C SER A 112 -3.80 1.19 -9.58
N LEU A 113 -2.84 0.31 -9.34
CA LEU A 113 -2.78 -1.05 -9.89
C LEU A 113 -3.88 -1.96 -9.35
N LEU A 114 -4.25 -1.82 -8.07
CA LEU A 114 -5.29 -2.63 -7.44
C LEU A 114 -6.70 -2.17 -7.80
N ALA A 115 -6.88 -0.89 -8.13
CA ALA A 115 -8.19 -0.30 -8.38
C ALA A 115 -8.94 -1.03 -9.51
N GLY A 116 -9.99 -1.77 -9.13
CA GLY A 116 -10.86 -2.52 -10.04
C GLY A 116 -10.19 -3.72 -10.71
N ASN A 117 -8.99 -4.15 -10.29
CA ASN A 117 -8.25 -5.24 -10.92
C ASN A 117 -7.99 -6.37 -9.91
N ALA A 118 -8.88 -7.38 -9.92
CA ALA A 118 -8.83 -8.51 -8.99
C ALA A 118 -7.59 -9.40 -9.19
N SER A 119 -7.10 -9.54 -10.43
CA SER A 119 -5.89 -10.29 -10.73
C SER A 119 -4.65 -9.64 -10.12
N ASN A 120 -4.53 -8.30 -10.21
CA ASN A 120 -3.48 -7.57 -9.52
C ASN A 120 -3.61 -7.68 -8.00
N ALA A 121 -4.83 -7.62 -7.47
CA ALA A 121 -5.04 -7.80 -6.04
C ALA A 121 -4.61 -9.19 -5.54
N SER A 122 -4.83 -10.26 -6.32
CA SER A 122 -4.33 -11.60 -5.99
C SER A 122 -2.81 -11.62 -5.88
N VAL A 123 -2.11 -11.14 -6.92
CA VAL A 123 -0.64 -11.10 -6.96
C VAL A 123 -0.08 -10.22 -5.83
N PHE A 124 -0.71 -9.08 -5.55
CA PHE A 124 -0.34 -8.23 -4.42
C PHE A 124 -0.45 -8.96 -3.07
N SER A 125 -1.54 -9.69 -2.87
CA SER A 125 -1.76 -10.47 -1.65
C SER A 125 -0.74 -11.61 -1.52
N GLU A 126 -0.50 -12.37 -2.60
CA GLU A 126 0.48 -13.46 -2.66
C GLU A 126 1.91 -12.97 -2.41
N ALA A 127 2.25 -11.78 -2.90
CA ALA A 127 3.55 -11.15 -2.67
C ALA A 127 3.73 -10.58 -1.24
N GLY A 128 2.71 -10.67 -0.38
CA GLY A 128 2.78 -10.22 1.02
C GLY A 128 2.41 -8.75 1.23
N GLY A 129 1.71 -8.13 0.27
CA GLY A 129 1.25 -6.74 0.34
C GLY A 129 0.42 -6.40 1.60
N PRO A 130 -0.60 -7.20 1.98
CA PRO A 130 -1.39 -6.97 3.20
C PRO A 130 -0.55 -6.89 4.47
N ARG A 131 0.48 -7.73 4.60
CA ARG A 131 1.41 -7.70 5.73
C ARG A 131 2.20 -6.38 5.77
N CYS A 132 2.64 -5.89 4.63
CA CYS A 132 3.34 -4.60 4.55
C CYS A 132 2.41 -3.46 4.99
N ILE A 133 1.16 -3.45 4.55
CA ILE A 133 0.16 -2.45 4.97
C ILE A 133 -0.02 -2.48 6.50
N GLN A 134 -0.14 -3.66 7.11
CA GLN A 134 -0.30 -3.84 8.56
C GLN A 134 0.90 -3.30 9.36
N ILE A 135 2.10 -3.42 8.81
CA ILE A 135 3.30 -2.83 9.42
C ILE A 135 3.27 -1.31 9.27
N ILE A 136 2.98 -0.78 8.08
CA ILE A 136 3.06 0.66 7.82
C ILE A 136 1.97 1.43 8.57
N MET A 137 0.76 0.88 8.71
CA MET A 137 -0.39 1.62 9.27
C MET A 137 -0.24 2.03 10.74
N VAL A 138 0.69 1.45 11.49
CA VAL A 138 0.90 1.84 12.89
C VAL A 138 1.62 3.19 13.01
N TYR A 139 2.42 3.54 12.01
CA TYR A 139 3.21 4.77 11.96
C TYR A 139 2.33 5.94 11.51
N GLU A 140 2.23 6.98 12.34
CA GLU A 140 1.31 8.11 12.13
C GLU A 140 1.52 8.80 10.78
N GLU A 141 2.77 9.03 10.39
CA GLU A 141 3.15 9.71 9.14
C GLU A 141 2.68 8.98 7.88
N ALA A 142 2.57 7.65 7.92
CA ALA A 142 2.24 6.82 6.76
C ALA A 142 0.86 6.16 6.88
N ARG A 143 0.20 6.26 8.05
CA ARG A 143 -1.05 5.59 8.39
C ARG A 143 -2.15 5.86 7.38
N ALA A 144 -2.37 7.13 7.05
CA ALA A 144 -3.45 7.52 6.13
C ALA A 144 -3.27 6.86 4.75
N LYS A 145 -2.05 6.86 4.22
CA LYS A 145 -1.71 6.25 2.93
C LYS A 145 -1.83 4.72 2.98
N ALA A 146 -1.35 4.08 4.04
CA ALA A 146 -1.46 2.63 4.22
C ALA A 146 -2.92 2.17 4.33
N LEU A 147 -3.74 2.87 5.11
CA LEU A 147 -5.16 2.58 5.22
C LEU A 147 -5.89 2.82 3.89
N GLY A 148 -5.51 3.84 3.12
CA GLY A 148 -6.02 4.05 1.76
C GLY A 148 -5.75 2.87 0.83
N LEU A 149 -4.52 2.33 0.84
CA LEU A 149 -4.18 1.13 0.07
C LEU A 149 -4.95 -0.11 0.55
N PHE A 150 -5.15 -0.26 1.85
CA PHE A 150 -5.98 -1.34 2.40
C PHE A 150 -7.44 -1.22 1.94
N GLN A 151 -8.02 -0.02 1.98
CA GLN A 151 -9.37 0.22 1.48
C GLN A 151 -9.46 -0.16 0.01
N GLN A 152 -8.48 0.25 -0.79
CA GLN A 152 -8.45 -0.09 -2.20
C GLN A 152 -8.40 -1.61 -2.44
N LEU A 153 -7.58 -2.35 -1.67
CA LEU A 153 -7.56 -3.80 -1.70
C LEU A 153 -8.94 -4.39 -1.37
N MET A 154 -9.56 -3.91 -0.29
CA MET A 154 -10.86 -4.39 0.17
C MET A 154 -12.00 -4.11 -0.82
N LEU A 155 -12.00 -2.95 -1.48
CA LEU A 155 -12.98 -2.60 -2.52
C LEU A 155 -12.86 -3.52 -3.73
N THR A 156 -11.65 -3.96 -4.05
CA THR A 156 -11.39 -4.88 -5.17
C THR A 156 -11.71 -6.34 -4.81
N THR A 157 -11.28 -6.83 -3.64
CA THR A 157 -11.36 -8.27 -3.31
C THR A 157 -12.54 -8.62 -2.42
N ALA A 158 -12.96 -7.71 -1.55
CA ALA A 158 -13.81 -7.97 -0.39
C ALA A 158 -13.40 -9.25 0.37
N SER A 159 -12.10 -9.39 0.60
CA SER A 159 -11.50 -10.56 1.26
C SER A 159 -11.93 -10.66 2.74
N PRO A 160 -12.48 -11.80 3.20
CA PRO A 160 -12.80 -12.00 4.61
C PRO A 160 -11.56 -12.03 5.49
N ASP A 161 -10.47 -12.60 4.99
CA ASP A 161 -9.25 -12.79 5.77
C ASP A 161 -8.55 -11.45 6.02
N ASP A 162 -8.46 -10.59 5.00
CA ASP A 162 -7.86 -9.27 5.12
C ASP A 162 -8.67 -8.37 6.08
N LEU A 163 -10.00 -8.41 6.00
CA LEU A 163 -10.87 -7.66 6.92
C LEU A 163 -10.75 -8.16 8.36
N THR A 164 -10.70 -9.49 8.54
CA THR A 164 -10.51 -10.11 9.86
C THR A 164 -9.18 -9.73 10.46
N LEU A 165 -8.11 -9.71 9.65
CA LEU A 165 -6.78 -9.31 10.08
C LEU A 165 -6.75 -7.86 10.56
N LEU A 166 -7.36 -6.93 9.81
CA LEU A 166 -7.44 -5.53 10.21
C LEU A 166 -8.22 -5.35 11.53
N LEU A 167 -9.38 -6.00 11.67
CA LEU A 167 -10.20 -5.91 12.88
C LEU A 167 -9.49 -6.53 14.09
N SER A 168 -8.77 -7.64 13.89
CA SER A 168 -7.96 -8.26 14.94
C SER A 168 -6.78 -7.38 15.34
N ARG A 169 -6.14 -6.70 14.38
CA ARG A 169 -5.08 -5.72 14.66
C ARG A 169 -5.60 -4.56 15.50
N MET A 170 -6.77 -4.01 15.14
CA MET A 170 -7.42 -2.95 15.91
C MET A 170 -7.71 -3.37 17.36
N HIS A 171 -8.20 -4.60 17.55
CA HIS A 171 -8.50 -5.14 18.88
C HIS A 171 -7.23 -5.33 19.73
N SER A 172 -6.17 -5.88 19.15
CA SER A 172 -4.87 -6.15 19.81
C SER A 172 -3.99 -4.93 20.04
N THR A 173 -4.32 -3.80 19.41
CA THR A 173 -3.60 -2.53 19.59
C THR A 173 -3.75 -2.03 21.03
N ASN A 174 -2.67 -1.46 21.59
CA ASN A 174 -2.63 -0.93 22.96
C ASN A 174 -3.82 0.02 23.19
N PRO A 175 -4.57 -0.10 24.30
CA PRO A 175 -5.67 0.81 24.61
C PRO A 175 -5.27 2.30 24.58
N LYS A 176 -4.01 2.62 24.86
CA LYS A 176 -3.48 4.00 24.82
C LYS A 176 -3.33 4.55 23.39
N ASP A 177 -3.26 3.70 22.36
CA ASP A 177 -3.15 4.12 20.96
C ASP A 177 -4.52 4.37 20.35
N ALA A 178 -5.33 5.19 21.02
CA ALA A 178 -6.71 5.47 20.64
C ALA A 178 -6.82 6.04 19.21
N LEU A 179 -5.85 6.85 18.78
CA LEU A 179 -5.83 7.42 17.43
C LEU A 179 -5.73 6.34 16.34
N LEU A 180 -4.86 5.34 16.51
CA LEU A 180 -4.74 4.23 15.56
C LEU A 180 -6.06 3.46 15.44
N LYS A 181 -6.72 3.17 16.58
CA LYS A 181 -8.03 2.50 16.58
C LYS A 181 -9.10 3.33 15.87
N ILE A 182 -9.14 4.64 16.12
CA ILE A 182 -10.07 5.57 15.45
C ILE A 182 -9.85 5.58 13.94
N ASP A 183 -8.61 5.65 13.49
CA ASP A 183 -8.29 5.69 12.07
C ASP A 183 -8.61 4.37 11.36
N ILE A 184 -8.36 3.22 12.01
CA ILE A 184 -8.80 1.92 11.50
C ILE A 184 -10.33 1.84 11.41
N LEU A 185 -11.06 2.29 12.44
CA LEU A 185 -12.53 2.33 12.42
C LEU A 185 -13.05 3.19 11.27
N LYS A 186 -12.47 4.39 11.06
CA LYS A 186 -12.81 5.25 9.91
C LYS A 186 -12.56 4.52 8.60
N ALA A 187 -11.44 3.82 8.47
CA ALA A 187 -11.12 3.08 7.26
C ALA A 187 -12.15 1.98 6.96
N VAL A 188 -12.52 1.20 7.99
CA VAL A 188 -13.57 0.17 7.91
C VAL A 188 -14.93 0.78 7.56
N MET A 189 -15.30 1.90 8.18
CA MET A 189 -16.57 2.60 7.88
C MET A 189 -16.67 3.01 6.42
N THR A 190 -15.59 3.55 5.83
CA THR A 190 -15.54 3.88 4.41
C THR A 190 -15.79 2.64 3.54
N CYS A 191 -15.09 1.53 3.80
CA CYS A 191 -15.29 0.28 3.07
C CYS A 191 -16.75 -0.23 3.15
N LEU A 192 -17.36 -0.15 4.33
CA LEU A 192 -18.75 -0.59 4.56
C LEU A 192 -19.76 0.32 3.83
N ARG A 193 -19.50 1.62 3.76
CA ARG A 193 -20.33 2.58 3.04
C ARG A 193 -20.31 2.31 1.54
N GLU A 194 -19.14 2.00 0.99
CA GLU A 194 -18.94 1.89 -0.45
C GLU A 194 -19.32 0.53 -1.04
N SER A 195 -19.29 -0.56 -0.26
CA SER A 195 -19.51 -1.91 -0.80
C SER A 195 -20.51 -2.76 -0.03
N HIS A 196 -21.57 -3.21 -0.73
CA HIS A 196 -22.51 -4.22 -0.22
C HIS A 196 -21.81 -5.55 0.08
N ARG A 197 -20.83 -5.94 -0.75
CA ARG A 197 -20.09 -7.19 -0.58
C ARG A 197 -19.27 -7.16 0.71
N ILE A 198 -18.59 -6.05 1.00
CA ILE A 198 -17.84 -5.87 2.25
C ILE A 198 -18.78 -5.89 3.45
N ARG A 199 -19.96 -5.27 3.37
CA ARG A 199 -20.99 -5.36 4.44
C ARG A 199 -21.39 -6.80 4.73
N SER A 200 -21.58 -7.61 3.70
CA SER A 200 -21.91 -9.03 3.86
C SER A 200 -20.78 -9.78 4.58
N VAL A 201 -19.54 -9.58 4.14
CA VAL A 201 -18.35 -10.17 4.74
C VAL A 201 -18.20 -9.76 6.20
N PHE A 202 -18.34 -8.46 6.50
CA PHE A 202 -18.28 -7.93 7.86
C PHE A 202 -19.29 -8.59 8.80
N ARG A 203 -20.53 -8.81 8.34
CA ARG A 203 -21.53 -9.56 9.14
C ARG A 203 -21.11 -11.01 9.35
N ARG A 204 -20.64 -11.68 8.30
CA ARG A 204 -20.26 -13.09 8.33
C ARG A 204 -19.10 -13.37 9.28
N ILE A 205 -18.10 -12.49 9.34
CA ILE A 205 -16.92 -12.64 10.21
C ILE A 205 -17.18 -12.15 11.65
N GLY A 206 -18.43 -11.77 11.99
CA GLY A 206 -18.74 -11.24 13.32
C GLY A 206 -18.12 -9.87 13.60
N GLY A 207 -17.96 -9.01 12.58
CA GLY A 207 -17.27 -7.72 12.69
C GLY A 207 -17.79 -6.80 13.80
N PHE A 208 -19.07 -6.90 14.16
CA PHE A 208 -19.65 -6.16 15.30
C PHE A 208 -19.01 -6.53 16.64
N VAL A 209 -18.58 -7.78 16.84
CA VAL A 209 -17.91 -8.23 18.07
C VAL A 209 -16.59 -7.49 18.25
N TYR A 210 -15.81 -7.33 17.18
CA TYR A 210 -14.56 -6.58 17.19
C TYR A 210 -14.79 -5.10 17.53
N VAL A 211 -15.80 -4.47 16.92
CA VAL A 211 -16.12 -3.05 17.16
C VAL A 211 -16.56 -2.83 18.60
N LEU A 212 -17.47 -3.66 19.12
CA LEU A 212 -17.94 -3.56 20.52
C LEU A 212 -16.78 -3.75 21.51
N SER A 213 -15.92 -4.73 21.26
CA SER A 213 -14.75 -4.97 22.10
C SER A 213 -13.82 -3.76 22.17
N VAL A 214 -13.60 -3.08 21.03
CA VAL A 214 -12.81 -1.85 20.99
C VAL A 214 -13.47 -0.73 21.78
N LEU A 215 -14.78 -0.52 21.64
CA LEU A 215 -15.50 0.51 22.40
C LEU A 215 -15.37 0.29 23.91
N VAL A 216 -15.57 -0.94 24.39
CA VAL A 216 -15.38 -1.29 25.81
C VAL A 216 -13.93 -1.03 26.26
N SER A 217 -12.94 -1.36 25.42
CA SER A 217 -11.53 -1.13 25.75
C SER A 217 -11.16 0.35 25.86
N VAL A 218 -11.82 1.23 25.10
CA VAL A 218 -11.56 2.67 25.10
C VAL A 218 -12.35 3.39 26.21
N GLU A 219 -13.56 2.93 26.53
CA GLU A 219 -14.36 3.45 27.65
C GLU A 219 -13.62 3.29 29.00
N GLY A 220 -12.90 2.18 29.18
CA GLY A 220 -12.05 1.97 30.34
C GLY A 220 -10.86 2.93 30.47
N CYS A 221 -10.49 3.64 29.40
CA CYS A 221 -9.41 4.64 29.40
C CYS A 221 -9.91 6.09 29.59
N LEU A 222 -11.23 6.32 29.60
CA LEU A 222 -11.86 7.62 29.83
C LEU A 222 -12.24 7.86 31.30
N ARG A 223 -11.91 6.91 32.19
CA ARG A 223 -12.04 7.03 33.65
C ARG A 223 -10.69 7.37 34.28
#